data_AF-A0A7M6DML2-F1
#
_entry.id   AF-A0A7M6DML2-F1
#
_cell.length_a   1.000
_cell.length_b   1.000
_cell.length_c   1.000
_cell.angle_alpha   90.00
_cell.angle_beta   90.00
_cell.angle_gamma   90.00
#
_symmetry.space_group_name_H-M   'P 1'
#
loop_
_entity.id
_entity.type
_entity.pdbx_description
1 polymer ?
#
loop_
_entity_poly.entity_id
_entity_poly.type
_entity_poly.pdbx_seq_one_letter_code
_entity_poly.pdbx_strand_id
1 'polypeptide(L)'
;MEWKLLYGIIAVCVLPMMGALWKVDREIKENLKHFTINEHSVLLNQVLGLTWRLYFISLVISLMGFGYHIFTLKKFKTVRLLTHVLHILSGFTSMYGSYQILHLFKIDKSYIPDSRTLSLAYISSIISLLIGGYGVCQSREERKIDIETADIVNRNN
;
A
#
# COMPACT_ATOMS: atom_id res chain seq x y z
N MET A 1 -10.37 -17.55 -13.75
CA MET A 1 -8.92 -17.28 -13.85
C MET A 1 -8.50 -15.96 -13.20
N GLU A 2 -9.29 -14.89 -13.27
CA GLU A 2 -8.89 -13.56 -12.81
C GLU A 2 -8.76 -13.39 -11.27
N TRP A 3 -9.47 -14.18 -10.45
CA TRP A 3 -9.23 -14.22 -8.99
C TRP A 3 -7.86 -14.81 -8.63
N LYS A 4 -7.41 -15.82 -9.40
CA LYS A 4 -6.06 -16.36 -9.27
C LYS A 4 -5.00 -15.32 -9.64
N LEU A 5 -5.32 -14.39 -10.55
CA LEU A 5 -4.47 -13.25 -10.90
C LEU A 5 -4.40 -12.23 -9.75
N LEU A 6 -5.52 -11.89 -9.11
CA LEU A 6 -5.54 -10.99 -7.95
C LEU A 6 -4.75 -11.59 -6.76
N TYR A 7 -5.00 -12.86 -6.42
CA TYR A 7 -4.20 -13.57 -5.41
C TYR A 7 -2.74 -13.69 -5.81
N GLY A 8 -2.45 -13.85 -7.11
CA GLY A 8 -1.09 -13.82 -7.65
C GLY A 8 -0.42 -12.47 -7.44
N ILE A 9 -1.10 -11.35 -7.73
CA ILE A 9 -0.54 -10.01 -7.54
C ILE A 9 -0.36 -9.72 -6.04
N ILE A 10 -1.31 -10.09 -5.18
CA ILE A 10 -1.14 -9.96 -3.72
C ILE A 10 0.04 -10.83 -3.24
N ALA A 11 0.15 -12.06 -3.72
CA ALA A 11 1.20 -12.98 -3.31
C ALA A 11 2.59 -12.62 -3.87
N VAL A 12 2.66 -11.93 -5.01
CA VAL A 12 3.92 -11.54 -5.67
C VAL A 12 4.33 -10.12 -5.29
N CYS A 13 3.40 -9.22 -5.01
CA CYS A 13 3.71 -7.82 -4.70
C CYS A 13 3.58 -7.50 -3.21
N VAL A 14 2.49 -7.93 -2.55
CA VAL A 14 2.23 -7.57 -1.15
C VAL A 14 3.01 -8.46 -0.19
N LEU A 15 2.97 -9.79 -0.36
CA LEU A 15 3.67 -10.72 0.53
C LEU A 15 5.20 -10.52 0.54
N PRO A 16 5.90 -10.31 -0.60
CA PRO A 16 7.34 -10.07 -0.58
C PRO A 16 7.70 -8.70 -0.03
N MET A 17 6.85 -7.69 -0.26
CA MET A 17 7.02 -6.37 0.37
C MET A 17 6.85 -6.48 1.89
N MET A 18 5.81 -7.14 2.39
CA MET A 18 5.63 -7.38 3.82
C MET A 18 6.74 -8.25 4.42
N GLY A 19 7.24 -9.24 3.68
CA GLY A 19 8.37 -10.08 4.10
C GLY A 19 9.68 -9.31 4.17
N ALA A 20 9.96 -8.45 3.19
CA ALA A 20 11.13 -7.57 3.19
C ALA A 20 11.04 -6.54 4.32
N LEU A 21 9.87 -5.92 4.52
CA LEU A 21 9.62 -4.97 5.60
C LEU A 21 9.75 -5.63 6.98
N TRP A 22 9.25 -6.86 7.15
CA TRP A 22 9.45 -7.62 8.38
C TRP A 22 10.93 -7.90 8.60
N LYS A 23 11.66 -8.38 7.58
CA LYS A 23 13.10 -8.65 7.72
C LYS A 23 13.87 -7.39 8.17
N VAL A 24 13.57 -6.24 7.56
CA VAL A 24 14.15 -4.95 7.96
C VAL A 24 13.76 -4.57 9.40
N ASP A 25 12.50 -4.76 9.82
CA ASP A 25 12.06 -4.52 11.20
C ASP A 25 12.79 -5.41 12.23
N ARG A 26 13.05 -6.68 11.88
CA ARG A 26 13.84 -7.61 12.71
C ARG A 26 15.29 -7.16 12.83
N GLU A 27 15.93 -6.82 11.71
CA GLU A 27 17.31 -6.33 11.69
C GLU A 27 17.45 -5.02 12.51
N ILE A 28 16.50 -4.09 12.39
CA ILE A 28 16.47 -2.87 13.20
C ILE A 28 16.33 -3.19 14.69
N LYS A 29 15.42 -4.10 15.07
CA LYS A 29 15.20 -4.50 16.47
C LYS A 29 16.40 -5.22 17.09
N GLU A 30 17.10 -6.04 16.32
CA GLU A 30 18.32 -6.71 16.77
C GLU A 30 19.47 -5.72 16.95
N ASN A 31 19.68 -4.83 15.97
CA ASN A 31 20.72 -3.80 16.05
C ASN A 31 20.48 -2.81 17.20
N LEU A 32 19.22 -2.47 17.50
CA LEU A 32 18.84 -1.60 18.62
C LEU A 32 19.24 -2.12 20.00
N LYS A 33 19.44 -3.43 20.19
CA LYS A 33 19.83 -4.00 21.49
C LYS A 33 21.30 -3.73 21.85
N HIS A 34 22.11 -3.34 20.87
CA HIS A 34 23.56 -3.26 21.03
C HIS A 34 24.12 -1.83 20.93
N PHE A 35 23.25 -0.82 20.77
CA PHE A 35 23.69 0.52 20.42
C PHE A 35 23.87 1.47 21.63
N THR A 36 25.00 2.17 21.62
CA THR A 36 25.35 3.33 22.46
C THR A 36 24.73 4.62 21.92
N ILE A 37 24.67 5.68 22.73
CA ILE A 37 23.93 6.93 22.44
C ILE A 37 24.29 7.58 21.08
N ASN A 38 25.54 7.47 20.60
CA ASN A 38 25.93 8.02 19.29
C ASN A 38 25.31 7.25 18.10
N GLU A 39 25.04 5.97 18.27
CA GLU A 39 24.52 5.11 17.21
C GLU A 39 23.00 5.29 17.02
N HIS A 40 22.32 5.82 18.04
CA HIS A 40 20.91 6.24 17.93
C HIS A 40 20.69 7.30 16.85
N SER A 41 21.61 8.27 16.73
CA SER A 41 21.49 9.33 15.71
C SER A 41 21.64 8.80 14.27
N VAL A 42 22.48 7.78 14.09
CA VAL A 42 22.69 7.11 12.80
C VAL A 42 21.47 6.28 12.43
N LEU A 43 20.93 5.51 13.38
CA LEU A 43 19.73 4.71 13.18
C LEU A 43 18.51 5.60 12.87
N LEU A 44 18.35 6.72 13.60
CA LEU A 44 17.29 7.69 13.35
C LEU A 44 17.32 8.18 11.90
N ASN A 45 18.50 8.57 11.41
CA ASN A 45 18.67 9.04 10.03
C ASN A 45 18.38 7.94 9.00
N GLN A 46 18.76 6.68 9.28
CA GLN A 46 18.45 5.56 8.39
C GLN A 46 16.93 5.28 8.31
N VAL A 47 16.23 5.27 9.46
CA VAL A 47 14.78 5.01 9.48
C VAL A 47 14.00 6.18 8.87
N LEU A 48 14.40 7.43 9.12
CA LEU A 48 13.80 8.60 8.48
C LEU A 48 14.01 8.57 6.96
N GLY A 49 15.23 8.23 6.51
CA GLY A 49 15.54 8.07 5.09
C GLY A 49 14.72 6.96 4.42
N LEU A 50 14.51 5.84 5.09
CA LEU A 50 13.64 4.75 4.61
C LEU A 50 12.18 5.20 4.53
N THR A 51 11.67 5.85 5.58
CA THR A 51 10.30 6.37 5.63
C THR A 51 10.00 7.33 4.47
N TRP A 52 10.92 8.26 4.18
CA TRP A 52 10.76 9.20 3.06
C TRP A 52 10.71 8.50 1.70
N ARG A 53 11.53 7.46 1.50
CA ARG A 53 11.49 6.66 0.27
C ARG A 53 10.17 5.92 0.13
N LEU A 54 9.62 5.39 1.22
CA LEU A 54 8.31 4.73 1.22
C LEU A 54 7.19 5.71 0.85
N TYR A 55 7.18 6.92 1.41
CA TYR A 55 6.21 7.96 1.01
C TYR A 55 6.35 8.36 -0.46
N PHE A 56 7.57 8.51 -0.96
CA PHE A 56 7.80 8.80 -2.37
C PHE A 56 7.30 7.67 -3.28
N ILE A 57 7.58 6.41 -2.94
CA ILE A 57 7.08 5.24 -3.69
C ILE A 57 5.54 5.21 -3.66
N SER A 58 4.92 5.43 -2.48
CA SER A 58 3.47 5.53 -2.34
C SER A 58 2.87 6.62 -3.24
N LEU A 59 3.48 7.80 -3.26
CA LEU A 59 3.08 8.90 -4.13
C LEU A 59 3.15 8.51 -5.61
N VAL A 60 4.27 7.95 -6.06
CA VAL A 60 4.46 7.50 -7.46
C VAL A 60 3.41 6.44 -7.84
N ILE A 61 3.18 5.44 -6.99
CA ILE A 61 2.18 4.40 -7.22
C ILE A 61 0.77 5.01 -7.33
N SER A 62 0.44 5.97 -6.45
CA SER A 62 -0.85 6.64 -6.48
C SER A 62 -1.05 7.47 -7.76
N LEU A 63 -0.01 8.19 -8.21
CA LEU A 63 -0.04 8.95 -9.46
C LEU A 63 -0.18 8.04 -10.69
N MET A 64 0.50 6.88 -10.69
CA MET A 64 0.34 5.88 -11.73
C MET A 64 -1.10 5.33 -11.75
N GLY A 65 -1.64 4.96 -10.58
CA GLY A 65 -3.03 4.50 -10.45
C GLY A 65 -4.02 5.52 -11.01
N PHE A 66 -3.86 6.80 -10.62
CA PHE A 66 -4.68 7.90 -11.12
C PHE A 66 -4.55 8.12 -12.63
N GLY A 67 -3.32 8.10 -13.16
CA GLY A 67 -3.06 8.19 -14.59
C GLY A 67 -3.78 7.08 -15.35
N TYR A 68 -3.60 5.82 -14.93
CA TYR A 68 -4.29 4.68 -15.53
C TYR A 68 -5.82 4.83 -15.45
N HIS A 69 -6.36 5.36 -14.34
CA HIS A 69 -7.78 5.60 -14.20
C HIS A 69 -8.32 6.55 -15.27
N ILE A 70 -7.63 7.67 -15.50
CA ILE A 70 -8.01 8.67 -16.51
C ILE A 70 -7.91 8.07 -17.92
N PHE A 71 -6.85 7.34 -18.24
CA PHE A 71 -6.64 6.81 -19.59
C PHE A 71 -7.56 5.62 -19.92
N THR A 72 -8.03 4.88 -18.93
CA THR A 72 -8.85 3.68 -19.16
C THR A 72 -10.34 3.88 -18.97
N LEU A 73 -10.81 5.13 -19.09
CA LEU A 73 -12.23 5.50 -19.18
C LEU A 73 -13.01 4.49 -20.05
N LYS A 74 -13.62 3.53 -19.36
CA LYS A 74 -14.56 2.48 -19.79
C LYS A 74 -14.03 1.22 -20.49
N LYS A 75 -12.92 1.20 -21.25
CA LYS A 75 -12.64 0.05 -22.14
C LYS A 75 -11.92 -1.16 -21.51
N PHE A 76 -11.12 -0.99 -20.46
CA PHE A 76 -10.25 -2.08 -19.97
C PHE A 76 -10.50 -2.41 -18.50
N LYS A 77 -11.40 -3.37 -18.22
CA LYS A 77 -11.75 -3.85 -16.87
C LYS A 77 -10.50 -4.29 -16.08
N THR A 78 -9.55 -4.96 -16.73
CA THR A 78 -8.29 -5.41 -16.13
C THR A 78 -7.41 -4.25 -15.66
N VAL A 79 -7.32 -3.17 -16.45
CA VAL A 79 -6.51 -2.00 -16.09
C VAL A 79 -7.16 -1.22 -14.94
N ARG A 80 -8.49 -1.14 -14.92
CA ARG A 80 -9.23 -0.55 -13.80
C ARG A 80 -8.97 -1.32 -12.49
N LEU A 81 -9.02 -2.65 -12.53
CA LEU A 81 -8.68 -3.49 -11.37
C LEU A 81 -7.23 -3.24 -10.93
N LEU A 82 -6.30 -3.14 -11.88
CA LEU A 82 -4.89 -2.85 -11.58
C LEU A 82 -4.74 -1.48 -10.88
N THR A 83 -5.41 -0.44 -11.35
CA THR A 83 -5.44 0.88 -10.69
C THR A 83 -5.85 0.77 -9.22
N HIS A 84 -6.90 0.00 -8.92
CA HIS A 84 -7.39 -0.16 -7.56
C HIS A 84 -6.39 -0.92 -6.68
N VAL A 85 -5.74 -1.95 -7.22
CA VAL A 85 -4.65 -2.66 -6.53
C VAL A 85 -3.47 -1.72 -6.24
N LEU A 86 -3.11 -0.83 -7.16
CA LEU A 86 -2.09 0.19 -6.93
C LEU A 86 -2.47 1.14 -5.79
N HIS A 87 -3.73 1.57 -5.69
CA HIS A 87 -4.19 2.38 -4.56
C HIS A 87 -4.13 1.62 -3.22
N ILE A 88 -4.44 0.32 -3.19
CA ILE A 88 -4.26 -0.51 -1.99
C ILE A 88 -2.77 -0.55 -1.58
N LEU A 89 -1.87 -0.79 -2.54
CA LEU A 89 -0.42 -0.83 -2.30
C LEU A 89 0.11 0.51 -1.78
N SER A 90 -0.33 1.62 -2.40
CA SER A 90 0.01 2.97 -1.93
C SER A 90 -0.44 3.19 -0.49
N GLY A 91 -1.69 2.82 -0.17
CA GLY A 91 -2.25 2.91 1.17
C GLY A 91 -1.44 2.17 2.21
N PHE A 92 -1.12 0.89 1.98
CA PHE A 92 -0.28 0.11 2.91
C PHE A 92 1.13 0.68 3.07
N THR A 93 1.75 1.14 1.98
CA THR A 93 3.10 1.70 2.01
C THR A 93 3.16 2.97 2.86
N SER A 94 2.18 3.86 2.69
CA SER A 94 2.08 5.08 3.50
C SER A 94 1.75 4.78 4.97
N MET A 95 0.84 3.84 5.22
CA MET A 95 0.47 3.45 6.59
C MET A 95 1.67 2.85 7.35
N TYR A 96 2.51 2.07 6.65
CA TYR A 96 3.73 1.51 7.23
C TYR A 96 4.79 2.58 7.53
N GLY A 97 4.96 3.58 6.65
CA GLY A 97 5.83 4.73 6.94
C GLY A 97 5.40 5.50 8.21
N SER A 98 4.10 5.76 8.35
CA SER A 98 3.54 6.39 9.55
C SER A 98 3.78 5.55 10.82
N TYR A 99 3.64 4.22 10.71
CA TYR A 99 3.93 3.30 11.80
C TYR A 99 5.40 3.37 12.25
N GLN A 100 6.36 3.46 11.31
CA GLN A 100 7.78 3.57 11.64
C GLN A 100 8.09 4.85 12.43
N ILE A 101 7.50 5.99 12.06
CA ILE A 101 7.64 7.26 12.80
C ILE A 101 7.08 7.14 14.22
N LEU A 102 5.90 6.54 14.39
CA LEU A 102 5.30 6.33 15.71
C LEU A 102 6.14 5.37 16.57
N HIS A 103 6.70 4.33 15.95
CA HIS A 103 7.58 3.38 16.64
C HIS A 103 8.89 4.05 17.09
N LEU A 104 9.47 4.91 16.25
CA LEU A 104 10.62 5.74 16.60
C LEU A 104 10.32 6.64 17.81
N PHE A 105 9.20 7.36 17.82
CA PHE A 105 8.78 8.19 18.96
C PHE A 105 8.63 7.38 20.26
N LYS A 106 8.19 6.12 20.15
CA LYS A 106 8.05 5.23 21.31
C LYS A 106 9.42 4.80 21.86
N ILE A 107 10.42 4.62 21.00
CA ILE A 107 11.79 4.26 21.40
C ILE A 107 12.54 5.48 21.95
N ASP A 108 12.44 6.62 21.27
CA ASP A 108 13.14 7.85 21.63
C ASP A 108 12.15 9.02 21.75
N LYS A 109 11.85 9.38 23.00
CA LYS A 109 10.93 10.48 23.32
C LYS A 109 11.51 11.87 22.99
N SER A 110 12.82 11.98 22.74
CA SER A 110 13.44 13.24 22.36
C SER A 110 13.15 13.61 20.89
N TYR A 111 12.86 12.61 20.06
CA TYR A 111 12.42 12.83 18.69
C TYR A 111 10.95 13.23 18.68
N ILE A 112 10.64 14.49 18.37
CA ILE A 112 9.25 14.96 18.25
C ILE A 112 8.84 14.86 16.78
N PRO A 113 7.98 13.89 16.39
CA PRO A 113 7.53 13.81 15.01
C PRO A 113 6.66 15.03 14.67
N ASP A 114 6.75 15.49 13.41
CA ASP A 114 5.81 16.50 12.92
C ASP A 114 4.41 15.88 12.83
N SER A 115 3.61 16.17 13.86
CA SER A 115 2.25 15.67 14.02
C SER A 115 1.34 15.99 12.82
N ARG A 116 1.58 17.10 12.11
CA ARG A 116 0.78 17.50 10.95
C ARG A 116 1.08 16.60 9.76
N THR A 117 2.36 16.43 9.43
CA THR A 117 2.81 15.56 8.34
C THR A 117 2.40 14.12 8.59
N LEU A 118 2.56 13.62 9.82
CA LEU A 118 2.17 12.26 10.21
C LEU A 118 0.65 12.04 10.07
N SER A 119 -0.16 13.00 10.54
CA SER A 119 -1.62 12.93 10.42
C SER A 119 -2.07 12.92 8.96
N LEU A 120 -1.47 13.76 8.12
CA LEU A 120 -1.75 13.80 6.69
C LEU A 120 -1.39 12.47 6.01
N ALA A 121 -0.19 11.93 6.27
CA ALA A 121 0.25 10.66 5.70
C ALA A 121 -0.71 9.51 6.08
N TYR A 122 -1.13 9.46 7.35
CA TYR A 122 -2.08 8.47 7.84
C TYR A 122 -3.48 8.62 7.20
N ILE A 123 -4.03 9.83 7.12
CA ILE A 123 -5.32 10.08 6.45
C ILE A 123 -5.25 9.70 4.97
N SER A 124 -4.18 10.09 4.27
CA SER A 124 -3.96 9.72 2.86
C SER A 124 -3.85 8.21 2.66
N SER A 125 -3.27 7.49 3.63
CA SER A 125 -3.20 6.03 3.61
C SER A 125 -4.59 5.38 3.68
N ILE A 126 -5.45 5.86 4.59
CA ILE A 126 -6.83 5.38 4.74
C ILE A 126 -7.63 5.66 3.46
N ILE A 127 -7.55 6.88 2.92
CA ILE A 127 -8.26 7.25 1.68
C ILE A 127 -7.83 6.33 0.53
N SER A 128 -6.52 6.07 0.39
CA SER A 128 -6.01 5.19 -0.67
C SER A 128 -6.52 3.75 -0.52
N LEU A 129 -6.57 3.23 0.71
CA LEU A 129 -7.15 1.92 1.01
C LEU A 129 -8.64 1.86 0.71
N LEU A 130 -9.41 2.90 1.03
CA LEU A 130 -10.84 2.98 0.73
C LEU A 130 -11.10 3.00 -0.77
N ILE A 131 -10.37 3.82 -1.54
CA ILE A 131 -10.49 3.90 -3.00
C ILE A 131 -10.14 2.55 -3.64
N GLY A 132 -9.02 1.96 -3.20
CA GLY A 132 -8.57 0.67 -3.70
C GLY A 132 -9.54 -0.47 -3.34
N GLY A 133 -9.99 -0.54 -2.09
CA GLY A 133 -10.94 -1.55 -1.62
C GLY A 133 -12.30 -1.45 -2.31
N TYR A 134 -12.85 -0.23 -2.41
CA TYR A 134 -14.10 0.01 -3.13
C TYR A 134 -14.02 -0.45 -4.58
N GLY A 135 -12.95 -0.10 -5.29
CA GLY A 135 -12.80 -0.47 -6.70
C GLY A 135 -12.61 -1.97 -6.95
N VAL A 136 -12.00 -2.70 -6.01
CA VAL A 136 -11.95 -4.17 -6.05
C VAL A 136 -13.34 -4.77 -5.85
N CYS A 137 -14.12 -4.25 -4.89
CA CYS A 137 -15.51 -4.67 -4.67
C CYS A 137 -16.39 -4.41 -5.89
N GLN A 138 -16.31 -3.20 -6.47
CA GLN A 138 -17.04 -2.83 -7.68
C GLN A 138 -16.70 -3.75 -8.85
N SER A 139 -15.41 -4.06 -9.05
CA SER A 139 -14.96 -4.98 -10.12
C SER A 139 -15.52 -6.41 -9.94
N ARG A 140 -15.75 -6.84 -8.69
CA ARG A 140 -16.38 -8.14 -8.40
C ARG A 140 -17.87 -8.13 -8.76
N GLU A 141 -18.58 -7.06 -8.43
CA GLU A 141 -20.00 -6.93 -8.74
C GLU A 141 -20.25 -6.85 -10.25
N GLU A 142 -19.46 -6.05 -10.98
CA GLU A 142 -19.54 -5.97 -12.44
C GLU A 142 -19.40 -7.36 -13.09
N ARG A 143 -18.45 -8.19 -12.62
CA ARG A 143 -18.28 -9.55 -13.14
C ARG A 143 -19.46 -10.46 -12.83
N LYS A 144 -20.05 -10.35 -11.64
CA LYS A 144 -21.21 -11.19 -11.26
C LYS A 144 -22.36 -10.96 -12.26
N ILE A 145 -22.61 -9.71 -12.61
CA ILE A 145 -23.62 -9.32 -13.59
C ILE A 145 -23.27 -9.84 -14.99
N ASP A 146 -21.99 -9.75 -15.41
CA ASP A 146 -21.56 -10.27 -16.72
C ASP A 146 -21.81 -11.78 -16.84
N ILE A 147 -21.54 -12.56 -15.78
CA ILE A 147 -21.74 -14.02 -15.76
C ILE A 147 -23.24 -14.34 -15.80
N GLU A 148 -24.04 -13.70 -14.94
CA GLU A 148 -25.50 -13.92 -14.91
C GLU A 148 -26.14 -13.58 -16.25
N THR A 149 -25.67 -12.52 -16.93
CA THR A 149 -26.16 -12.13 -18.26
C THR A 149 -25.79 -13.18 -19.31
N ALA A 150 -24.56 -13.71 -19.29
CA ALA A 150 -24.13 -14.76 -20.21
C ALA A 150 -24.93 -16.06 -20.01
N ASP A 151 -25.22 -16.43 -18.77
CA ASP A 151 -26.05 -17.61 -18.46
C ASP A 151 -27.50 -17.45 -18.97
N ILE A 152 -28.08 -16.26 -18.86
CA ILE A 152 -29.43 -15.97 -19.39
C ILE A 152 -29.45 -16.10 -20.92
N VAL A 153 -28.46 -15.54 -21.60
CA VAL A 153 -28.36 -15.63 -23.07
C VAL A 153 -28.22 -17.09 -23.52
N ASN A 154 -27.43 -17.89 -22.79
CA ASN A 154 -27.20 -19.29 -23.14
C ASN A 154 -28.42 -20.20 -22.88
N ARG A 155 -29.31 -19.86 -21.93
CA ARG A 155 -30.55 -20.61 -21.67
C ARG A 155 -31.65 -20.34 -22.70
N ASN A 156 -31.57 -19.22 -23.41
CA ASN A 156 -32.56 -18.80 -24.40
C ASN A 156 -32.21 -19.22 -25.84
N ASN A 157 -31.03 -19.80 -26.06
CA ASN A 157 -30.60 -20.41 -27.33
C ASN A 157 -30.64 -21.93 -27.24
#